data_AF-A0A2D8XEC1-F1
#
_entry.id   AF-A0A2D8XEC1-F1
#
_cell.length_a   1.000
_cell.length_b   1.000
_cell.length_c   1.000
_cell.angle_alpha   90.00
_cell.angle_beta   90.00
_cell.angle_gamma   90.00
#
_symmetry.space_group_name_H-M   'P 1'
#
loop_
_entity.id
_entity.type
_entity.pdbx_description
1 polymer ?
#
loop_
_entity_poly.entity_id
_entity_poly.type
_entity_poly.pdbx_seq_one_letter_code
_entity_poly.pdbx_strand_id
1 'polypeptide(L)'
;MIDAPLSLINRYIKYHKTQADKVQTEKIKTFQNSELKVEFNDLKDTLKDYLETENLNDLNYKDFMSVLILSLFMLIIPARSSNFMNMKIYTSSNIPDDVSHNYLINDKKKKEFTFVFNNQRKNTVLPQRILPIVDNKLKKLINIYLNDYYKDNKTRWFLKRNSTPYGELKNVEIQRAVIYSSEKIFGFPVNIDDIRRLYLKHIYKLDVNLLEHFELIYLLGYKQMPIMLQKNKLMYSNQDN
;
A
#
# COMPACT_ATOMS: atom_id res chain seq x y z
N MET A 1 -37.24 20.76 -6.14
CA MET A 1 -36.46 19.50 -6.26
C MET A 1 -37.44 18.43 -6.67
N ILE A 2 -37.28 17.85 -7.87
CA ILE A 2 -38.12 16.73 -8.33
C ILE A 2 -37.39 15.46 -7.90
N ASP A 3 -37.86 14.83 -6.83
CA ASP A 3 -37.32 13.57 -6.34
C ASP A 3 -37.67 12.45 -7.33
N ALA A 4 -36.66 11.73 -7.79
CA ALA A 4 -36.85 10.61 -8.68
C ALA A 4 -37.68 9.51 -7.99
N PRO A 5 -38.62 8.84 -8.69
CA PRO A 5 -39.44 7.78 -8.10
C PRO A 5 -38.57 6.68 -7.47
N LEU A 6 -38.93 6.22 -6.27
CA LEU A 6 -38.21 5.16 -5.53
C LEU A 6 -37.94 3.90 -6.39
N SER A 7 -38.81 3.63 -7.36
CA SER A 7 -38.68 2.51 -8.31
C SER A 7 -37.42 2.61 -9.18
N LEU A 8 -37.03 3.81 -9.60
CA LEU A 8 -35.82 4.09 -10.38
C LEU A 8 -34.55 3.93 -9.53
N ILE A 9 -34.59 4.40 -8.27
CA ILE A 9 -33.50 4.25 -7.30
C ILE A 9 -33.26 2.76 -7.00
N ASN A 10 -34.32 1.99 -6.78
CA ASN A 10 -34.22 0.55 -6.51
C ASN A 10 -33.70 -0.25 -7.71
N ARG A 11 -34.06 0.15 -8.94
CA ARG A 11 -33.55 -0.48 -10.16
C ARG A 11 -32.05 -0.20 -10.35
N TYR A 12 -31.62 1.02 -10.02
CA TYR A 12 -30.22 1.43 -10.06
C TYR A 12 -29.37 0.69 -9.02
N ILE A 13 -29.87 0.54 -7.79
CA ILE A 13 -29.22 -0.24 -6.73
C ILE A 13 -29.10 -1.71 -7.12
N LYS A 14 -30.14 -2.29 -7.73
CA LYS A 14 -30.14 -3.70 -8.17
C LYS A 14 -29.16 -3.93 -9.34
N TYR A 15 -29.03 -2.97 -10.26
CA TYR A 15 -28.05 -3.01 -11.35
C TYR A 15 -26.60 -2.97 -10.84
N HIS A 16 -26.29 -2.10 -9.87
CA HIS A 16 -24.95 -2.05 -9.27
C HIS A 16 -24.61 -3.28 -8.42
N LYS A 17 -25.59 -3.88 -7.73
CA LYS A 17 -25.41 -5.16 -7.04
C LYS A 17 -25.08 -6.29 -8.02
N THR A 18 -25.83 -6.41 -9.11
CA THR A 18 -25.59 -7.46 -10.12
C THR A 18 -24.26 -7.30 -10.88
N GLN A 19 -23.77 -6.06 -11.08
CA GLN A 19 -22.44 -5.81 -11.63
C GLN A 19 -21.32 -6.08 -10.62
N ALA A 20 -21.53 -5.76 -9.34
CA ALA A 20 -20.59 -6.08 -8.26
C ALA A 20 -20.45 -7.59 -8.06
N ASP A 21 -21.55 -8.34 -8.16
CA ASP A 21 -21.57 -9.80 -8.04
C ASP A 21 -20.87 -10.48 -9.23
N LYS A 22 -21.06 -9.98 -10.46
CA LYS A 22 -20.36 -10.52 -11.65
C LYS A 22 -18.83 -10.30 -11.61
N VAL A 23 -18.39 -9.14 -11.14
CA VAL A 23 -16.95 -8.83 -10.93
C VAL A 23 -16.36 -9.63 -9.77
N GLN A 24 -17.17 -10.00 -8.76
CA GLN A 24 -16.76 -10.89 -7.68
C GLN A 24 -16.52 -12.31 -8.19
N THR A 25 -17.43 -12.88 -8.99
CA THR A 25 -17.35 -14.29 -9.41
C THR A 25 -16.15 -14.58 -10.33
N GLU A 26 -15.76 -13.64 -11.20
CA GLU A 26 -14.55 -13.79 -12.02
C GLU A 26 -13.26 -13.65 -11.20
N LYS A 27 -13.24 -12.76 -10.22
CA LYS A 27 -12.10 -12.60 -9.30
C LYS A 27 -11.95 -13.80 -8.37
N ILE A 28 -13.06 -14.39 -7.90
CA ILE A 28 -13.08 -15.59 -7.03
C ILE A 28 -12.38 -16.79 -7.70
N LYS A 29 -12.49 -16.96 -9.02
CA LYS A 29 -11.82 -18.04 -9.75
C LYS A 29 -10.31 -17.81 -9.91
N THR A 30 -9.85 -16.56 -9.93
CA THR A 30 -8.40 -16.25 -9.93
C THR A 30 -7.75 -16.48 -8.55
N PHE A 31 -8.52 -16.41 -7.46
CA PHE A 31 -8.02 -16.50 -6.08
C PHE A 31 -7.85 -17.91 -5.52
N GLN A 32 -8.32 -18.96 -6.21
CA GLN A 32 -8.06 -20.35 -5.80
C GLN A 32 -6.71 -20.90 -6.31
N ASN A 33 -6.03 -20.19 -7.23
CA ASN A 33 -4.90 -20.74 -7.99
C ASN A 33 -3.53 -20.07 -7.75
N SER A 34 -3.33 -19.32 -6.66
CA SER A 34 -1.98 -18.86 -6.29
C SER A 34 -1.66 -19.12 -4.82
N GLU A 35 -1.38 -20.39 -4.51
CA GLU A 35 -0.70 -20.81 -3.28
C GLU A 35 0.74 -20.28 -3.24
N LEU A 36 0.91 -18.99 -3.01
CA LEU A 36 2.17 -18.49 -2.47
C LEU A 36 2.31 -19.11 -1.07
N LYS A 37 3.11 -20.18 -0.97
CA LYS A 37 3.37 -20.94 0.27
C LYS A 37 4.31 -20.21 1.24
N VAL A 38 4.73 -19.00 0.90
CA VAL A 38 5.68 -18.19 1.67
C VAL A 38 4.95 -17.28 2.66
N GLU A 39 5.50 -17.07 3.85
CA GLU A 39 4.92 -16.19 4.86
C GLU A 39 5.42 -14.74 4.71
N PHE A 40 4.62 -13.78 5.16
CA PHE A 40 4.97 -12.35 5.05
C PHE A 40 6.26 -12.00 5.81
N ASN A 41 6.46 -12.59 6.99
CA ASN A 41 7.66 -12.33 7.80
C ASN A 41 8.92 -12.85 7.12
N ASP A 42 8.88 -14.03 6.48
CA ASP A 42 10.02 -14.58 5.75
C ASP A 42 10.48 -13.64 4.63
N LEU A 43 9.52 -13.07 3.89
CA LEU A 43 9.81 -12.06 2.86
C LEU A 43 10.36 -10.76 3.46
N LYS A 44 9.80 -10.34 4.60
CA LYS A 44 10.21 -9.12 5.29
C LYS A 44 11.63 -9.25 5.82
N ASP A 45 11.97 -10.39 6.39
CA ASP A 45 13.30 -10.65 6.97
C ASP A 45 14.33 -10.86 5.86
N THR A 46 14.01 -11.59 4.78
CA THR A 46 14.85 -11.67 3.57
C THR A 46 15.17 -10.28 2.99
N LEU A 47 14.16 -9.38 2.93
CA LEU A 47 14.39 -8.01 2.49
C LEU A 47 15.31 -7.25 3.46
N LYS A 48 15.12 -7.41 4.78
CA LYS A 48 15.97 -6.74 5.77
C LYS A 48 17.42 -7.19 5.65
N ASP A 49 17.66 -8.50 5.48
CA ASP A 49 18.99 -9.07 5.31
C ASP A 49 19.64 -8.49 4.05
N TYR A 50 18.90 -8.45 2.94
CA TYR A 50 19.36 -7.81 1.69
C TYR A 50 19.78 -6.35 1.91
N LEU A 51 19.00 -5.56 2.66
CA LEU A 51 19.30 -4.16 2.96
C LEU A 51 20.49 -3.95 3.91
N GLU A 52 20.91 -4.98 4.64
CA GLU A 52 22.09 -4.97 5.49
C GLU A 52 23.35 -5.33 4.70
N THR A 53 23.26 -6.29 3.78
CA THR A 53 24.40 -6.81 3.03
C THR A 53 24.71 -5.99 1.78
N GLU A 54 23.71 -5.41 1.14
CA GLU A 54 23.88 -4.69 -0.13
C GLU A 54 24.42 -3.26 0.11
N ASN A 55 25.37 -2.83 -0.74
CA ASN A 55 25.79 -1.43 -0.75
C ASN A 55 24.79 -0.57 -1.53
N LEU A 56 23.79 -0.05 -0.81
CA LEU A 56 22.68 0.72 -1.38
C LEU A 56 23.12 1.97 -2.18
N ASN A 57 24.29 2.54 -1.89
CA ASN A 57 24.79 3.73 -2.59
C ASN A 57 25.38 3.42 -3.97
N ASP A 58 25.76 2.17 -4.21
CA ASP A 58 26.36 1.74 -5.48
C ASP A 58 25.30 1.33 -6.51
N LEU A 59 24.04 1.23 -6.08
CA LEU A 59 22.93 0.88 -6.97
C LEU A 59 22.68 1.99 -7.99
N ASN A 60 22.40 1.62 -9.23
CA ASN A 60 21.88 2.59 -10.19
C ASN A 60 20.46 3.03 -9.77
N TYR A 61 19.99 4.17 -10.32
CA TYR A 61 18.68 4.72 -9.99
C TYR A 61 17.54 3.70 -10.10
N LYS A 62 17.54 2.87 -11.15
CA LYS A 62 16.45 1.91 -11.40
C LYS A 62 16.41 0.82 -10.32
N ASP A 63 17.57 0.26 -10.00
CA ASP A 63 17.70 -0.78 -8.97
C ASP A 63 17.35 -0.20 -7.60
N PHE A 64 17.95 0.92 -7.24
CA PHE A 64 17.68 1.60 -5.97
C PHE A 64 16.19 1.94 -5.81
N MET A 65 15.57 2.55 -6.82
CA MET A 65 14.15 2.90 -6.77
C MET A 65 13.26 1.67 -6.62
N SER A 66 13.62 0.56 -7.25
CA SER A 66 12.83 -0.67 -7.15
C SER A 66 12.92 -1.27 -5.75
N VAL A 67 14.10 -1.24 -5.14
CA VAL A 67 14.33 -1.66 -3.74
C VAL A 67 13.58 -0.76 -2.76
N LEU A 68 13.65 0.56 -2.93
CA LEU A 68 12.90 1.53 -2.12
C LEU A 68 11.39 1.25 -2.21
N ILE A 69 10.86 1.08 -3.42
CA ILE A 69 9.43 0.85 -3.65
C ILE A 69 9.00 -0.46 -2.99
N LEU A 70 9.73 -1.56 -3.18
CA LEU A 70 9.42 -2.83 -2.49
C LEU A 70 9.41 -2.65 -0.96
N SER A 71 10.39 -1.92 -0.43
CA SER A 71 10.51 -1.64 1.01
C SER A 71 9.33 -0.87 1.58
N LEU A 72 8.70 0.03 0.80
CA LEU A 72 7.47 0.72 1.18
C LEU A 72 6.26 -0.22 1.34
N PHE A 73 6.28 -1.43 0.76
CA PHE A 73 5.21 -2.42 0.94
C PHE A 73 5.56 -3.51 1.96
N MET A 74 6.82 -3.64 2.34
CA MET A 74 7.28 -4.71 3.25
C MET A 74 7.61 -4.22 4.67
N LEU A 75 8.13 -2.99 4.81
CA LEU A 75 8.60 -2.45 6.09
C LEU A 75 7.57 -1.58 6.82
N ILE A 76 6.48 -1.23 6.14
CA ILE A 76 5.30 -0.57 6.70
C ILE A 76 4.05 -1.32 6.25
N ILE A 77 2.89 -0.93 6.77
CA ILE A 77 1.61 -1.49 6.31
C ILE A 77 1.51 -1.26 4.79
N PRO A 78 1.30 -2.32 3.97
CA PRO A 78 1.30 -2.22 2.52
C PRO A 78 0.06 -1.46 2.02
N ALA A 79 0.17 -0.14 2.03
CA ALA A 79 -0.88 0.77 1.59
C ALA A 79 -1.17 0.62 0.09
N ARG A 80 -2.31 1.15 -0.39
CA ARG A 80 -2.56 1.25 -1.84
C ARG A 80 -1.42 2.01 -2.54
N SER A 81 -1.00 1.56 -3.72
CA SER A 81 -0.01 2.28 -4.53
C SER A 81 -0.39 3.74 -4.80
N SER A 82 -1.69 4.03 -4.96
CA SER A 82 -2.23 5.39 -5.10
C SER A 82 -1.88 6.31 -3.94
N ASN A 83 -1.65 5.77 -2.74
CA ASN A 83 -1.26 6.57 -1.60
C ASN A 83 0.14 7.18 -1.80
N PHE A 84 1.04 6.45 -2.45
CA PHE A 84 2.40 6.92 -2.75
C PHE A 84 2.49 7.71 -4.05
N MET A 85 1.62 7.47 -5.04
CA MET A 85 1.56 8.29 -6.26
C MET A 85 1.20 9.73 -5.94
N ASN A 86 0.11 9.93 -5.18
CA ASN A 86 -0.36 11.27 -4.79
C ASN A 86 0.42 11.87 -3.61
N MET A 87 1.66 11.44 -3.36
CA MET A 87 2.44 11.85 -2.20
C MET A 87 3.44 12.95 -2.53
N LYS A 88 3.46 14.02 -1.75
CA LYS A 88 4.45 15.10 -1.84
C LYS A 88 5.38 15.12 -0.63
N ILE A 89 6.61 15.56 -0.83
CA ILE A 89 7.56 15.80 0.27
C ILE A 89 7.27 17.16 0.90
N TYR A 90 7.16 17.16 2.23
CA TYR A 90 6.95 18.36 3.02
C TYR A 90 8.03 18.49 4.09
N THR A 91 8.81 19.56 4.04
CA THR A 91 9.91 19.83 4.97
C THR A 91 9.45 20.74 6.10
N SER A 92 8.77 20.17 7.08
CA SER A 92 8.35 20.84 8.32
C SER A 92 8.14 19.78 9.40
N SER A 93 7.90 20.20 10.63
CA SER A 93 7.45 19.33 11.72
C SER A 93 5.92 19.24 11.81
N ASN A 94 5.20 20.19 11.22
CA ASN A 94 3.74 20.26 11.28
C ASN A 94 3.10 19.50 10.11
N ILE A 95 1.88 19.01 10.34
CA ILE A 95 1.04 18.41 9.30
C ILE A 95 0.51 19.54 8.40
N PRO A 96 0.60 19.40 7.06
CA PRO A 96 0.01 20.39 6.14
C PRO A 96 -1.51 20.51 6.29
N ASP A 97 -2.02 21.74 6.23
CA ASP A 97 -3.47 22.01 6.16
C ASP A 97 -4.08 21.58 4.82
N ASP A 98 -3.26 21.56 3.75
CA ASP A 98 -3.66 21.04 2.45
C ASP A 98 -3.90 19.53 2.55
N VAL A 99 -5.13 19.12 2.26
CA VAL A 99 -5.57 17.71 2.31
C VAL A 99 -5.73 17.09 0.92
N SER A 100 -5.38 17.82 -0.14
CA SER A 100 -5.51 17.35 -1.54
C SER A 100 -4.46 16.29 -1.94
N HIS A 101 -3.34 16.25 -1.23
CA HIS A 101 -2.24 15.30 -1.46
C HIS A 101 -1.97 14.47 -0.21
N ASN A 102 -1.30 13.33 -0.37
CA ASN A 102 -0.62 12.67 0.74
C ASN A 102 0.75 13.33 0.96
N TYR A 103 1.34 13.13 2.14
CA TYR A 103 2.64 13.72 2.43
C TYR A 103 3.62 12.73 3.02
N LEU A 104 4.88 12.85 2.60
CA LEU A 104 6.03 12.44 3.39
C LEU A 104 6.54 13.68 4.12
N ILE A 105 6.29 13.75 5.42
CA ILE A 105 6.87 14.77 6.29
C ILE A 105 8.32 14.37 6.54
N ASN A 106 9.25 15.27 6.19
CA ASN A 106 10.68 15.18 6.49
C ASN A 106 11.02 16.24 7.55
N ASP A 107 11.01 15.82 8.82
CA ASP A 107 11.40 16.69 9.92
C ASP A 107 12.94 16.79 9.99
N LYS A 108 13.43 17.83 9.32
CA LYS A 108 14.78 18.43 9.42
C LYS A 108 15.47 18.24 10.77
N LYS A 109 14.76 18.70 11.80
CA LYS A 109 15.31 18.93 13.13
C LYS A 109 15.38 17.63 13.93
N LYS A 110 14.35 16.80 13.80
CA LYS A 110 14.26 15.52 14.51
C LYS A 110 14.90 14.35 13.75
N LYS A 111 15.23 14.54 12.46
CA LYS A 111 15.67 13.46 11.54
C LYS A 111 14.63 12.34 11.47
N GLU A 112 13.36 12.72 11.47
CA GLU A 112 12.23 11.80 11.49
C GLU A 112 11.40 11.93 10.21
N PHE A 113 10.82 10.82 9.81
CA PHE A 113 9.92 10.74 8.67
C PHE A 113 8.54 10.28 9.12
N THR A 114 7.50 10.90 8.57
CA THR A 114 6.12 10.50 8.83
C THR A 114 5.33 10.49 7.53
N PHE A 115 4.64 9.40 7.26
CA PHE A 115 3.65 9.35 6.18
C PHE A 115 2.32 9.89 6.67
N VAL A 116 1.75 10.83 5.92
CA VAL A 116 0.40 11.34 6.12
C VAL A 116 -0.45 10.95 4.93
N PHE A 117 -1.39 10.03 5.15
CA PHE A 117 -2.36 9.62 4.14
C PHE A 117 -3.69 10.34 4.37
N ASN A 118 -3.98 11.29 3.48
CA ASN A 118 -5.23 12.03 3.45
C ASN A 118 -6.30 11.21 2.69
N ASN A 119 -7.45 11.01 3.33
CA ASN A 119 -8.55 10.22 2.78
C ASN A 119 -9.60 11.12 2.14
N GLN A 120 -9.26 11.78 1.03
CA GLN A 120 -10.26 12.48 0.23
C GLN A 120 -10.99 11.50 -0.70
N ARG A 121 -11.97 10.76 -0.18
CA ARG A 121 -13.02 10.17 -1.02
C ARG A 121 -14.26 11.04 -0.90
N LYS A 122 -14.86 11.38 -2.06
CA LYS A 122 -15.99 12.32 -2.17
C LYS A 122 -17.18 12.06 -1.23
N ASN A 123 -17.32 10.87 -0.65
CA ASN A 123 -18.49 10.47 0.14
C ASN A 123 -18.17 9.78 1.49
N THR A 124 -16.93 9.81 1.98
CA THR A 124 -16.59 9.22 3.30
C THR A 124 -15.56 10.08 4.03
N VAL A 125 -15.90 10.56 5.23
CA VAL A 125 -14.95 11.19 6.17
C VAL A 125 -14.18 10.09 6.88
N LEU A 126 -13.20 9.51 6.20
CA LEU A 126 -12.25 8.65 6.89
C LEU A 126 -11.16 9.53 7.48
N PRO A 127 -10.74 9.27 8.74
CA PRO A 127 -9.73 10.09 9.38
C PRO A 127 -8.42 10.03 8.58
N GLN A 128 -7.70 11.16 8.59
CA GLN A 128 -6.32 11.24 8.14
C GLN A 128 -5.49 10.20 8.91
N ARG A 129 -4.58 9.52 8.21
CA ARG A 129 -3.67 8.55 8.84
C ARG A 129 -2.28 9.12 8.92
N ILE A 130 -1.75 9.16 10.12
CA ILE A 130 -0.39 9.59 10.41
C ILE A 130 0.38 8.34 10.81
N LEU A 131 1.40 7.99 10.03
CA LEU A 131 2.21 6.80 10.21
C LEU A 131 3.68 7.22 10.34
N PRO A 132 4.18 7.37 11.58
CA PRO A 132 5.60 7.57 11.82
C PRO A 132 6.40 6.40 11.26
N ILE A 133 7.47 6.70 10.54
CA ILE A 133 8.38 5.66 10.05
C ILE A 133 9.29 5.28 11.20
N VAL A 134 9.06 4.12 11.80
CA VAL A 134 9.87 3.62 12.92
C VAL A 134 11.03 2.73 12.46
N ASP A 135 10.89 2.07 11.31
CA ASP A 135 11.90 1.15 10.79
C ASP A 135 13.14 1.90 10.28
N ASN A 136 14.30 1.63 10.91
CA ASN A 136 15.56 2.31 10.61
C ASN A 136 16.09 2.01 9.20
N LYS A 137 15.81 0.83 8.64
CA LYS A 137 16.23 0.49 7.27
C LYS A 137 15.43 1.29 6.26
N LEU A 138 14.12 1.45 6.49
CA LEU A 138 13.30 2.32 5.66
C LEU A 138 13.72 3.80 5.77
N LYS A 139 14.04 4.28 6.98
CA LYS A 139 14.60 5.64 7.16
C LYS A 139 15.90 5.83 6.37
N LYS A 140 16.81 4.84 6.40
CA LYS A 140 18.07 4.87 5.64
C LYS A 140 17.81 4.97 4.13
N LEU A 141 16.92 4.14 3.60
CA LEU A 141 16.53 4.18 2.18
C LEU A 141 15.93 5.54 1.79
N ILE A 142 15.03 6.10 2.60
CA ILE A 142 14.44 7.41 2.31
C ILE A 142 15.50 8.51 2.35
N ASN A 143 16.44 8.47 3.31
CA ASN A 143 17.55 9.42 3.35
C ASN A 143 18.42 9.36 2.08
N ILE A 144 18.87 8.17 1.69
CA ILE A 144 19.65 7.98 0.45
C ILE A 144 18.86 8.49 -0.75
N TYR A 145 17.57 8.14 -0.83
CA TYR A 145 16.70 8.61 -1.90
C TYR A 145 16.67 10.13 -1.99
N LEU A 146 16.39 10.80 -0.87
CA LEU A 146 16.23 12.25 -0.81
C LEU A 146 17.55 13.01 -1.04
N ASN A 147 18.69 12.42 -0.73
CA ASN A 147 20.00 13.05 -0.88
C ASN A 147 20.59 12.80 -2.28
N ASP A 148 20.54 11.57 -2.77
CA ASP A 148 21.38 11.13 -3.90
C ASP A 148 20.59 10.99 -5.21
N TYR A 149 19.31 10.62 -5.12
CA TYR A 149 18.47 10.36 -6.30
C TYR A 149 17.38 11.40 -6.52
N TYR A 150 17.00 12.16 -5.49
CA TYR A 150 15.90 13.12 -5.55
C TYR A 150 16.34 14.50 -6.08
N LYS A 151 15.82 14.90 -7.24
CA LYS A 151 16.00 16.26 -7.81
C LYS A 151 14.80 17.19 -7.63
N ASP A 152 14.82 18.17 -6.71
CA ASP A 152 13.68 19.09 -6.53
C ASP A 152 13.38 19.86 -7.83
N ASN A 153 12.15 19.74 -8.30
CA ASN A 153 11.67 20.34 -9.56
C ASN A 153 10.34 21.09 -9.36
N LYS A 154 10.13 21.68 -8.16
CA LYS A 154 8.93 22.42 -7.74
C LYS A 154 7.66 21.58 -7.56
N THR A 155 7.51 20.44 -8.25
CA THR A 155 6.33 19.57 -8.09
C THR A 155 6.33 18.81 -6.76
N ARG A 156 7.52 18.59 -6.20
CA ARG A 156 7.75 17.95 -4.90
C ARG A 156 7.14 16.55 -4.72
N TRP A 157 6.78 15.87 -5.79
CA TRP A 157 6.32 14.47 -5.73
C TRP A 157 7.37 13.59 -5.04
N PHE A 158 6.93 12.71 -4.15
CA PHE A 158 7.81 11.77 -3.43
C PHE A 158 8.37 10.75 -4.41
N LEU A 159 7.55 9.88 -5.00
CA LEU A 159 7.98 8.96 -6.05
C LEU A 159 7.78 9.62 -7.42
N LYS A 160 8.88 10.05 -8.04
CA LYS A 160 8.85 10.72 -9.36
C LYS A 160 9.66 9.99 -10.42
N ARG A 161 9.26 10.17 -11.68
CA ARG A 161 9.99 9.71 -12.85
C ARG A 161 11.30 10.48 -12.99
N ASN A 162 12.39 9.80 -13.37
CA ASN A 162 13.68 10.44 -13.65
C ASN A 162 13.84 10.87 -15.12
N SER A 163 12.81 10.69 -15.94
CA SER A 163 12.79 11.05 -17.36
C SER A 163 11.67 12.04 -17.68
N THR A 164 11.87 12.84 -18.71
CA THR A 164 10.90 13.85 -19.18
C THR A 164 9.69 13.19 -19.87
N PRO A 165 8.46 13.66 -19.63
CA PRO A 165 8.10 14.71 -18.67
C PRO A 165 8.21 14.21 -17.23
N TYR A 166 8.87 15.00 -16.38
CA TYR A 166 8.95 14.73 -14.95
C TYR A 166 7.53 14.73 -14.37
N GLY A 167 7.21 13.71 -13.57
CA GLY A 167 5.89 13.55 -12.96
C GLY A 167 5.87 12.41 -11.95
N GLU A 168 4.73 12.20 -11.31
CA GLU A 168 4.51 11.07 -10.41
C GLU A 168 4.75 9.72 -11.11
N LEU A 169 5.23 8.73 -10.36
CA LEU A 169 5.21 7.34 -10.83
C LEU A 169 3.75 6.90 -11.00
N LYS A 170 3.44 6.25 -12.12
CA LYS A 170 2.16 5.60 -12.35
C LYS A 170 2.12 4.25 -11.65
N ASN A 171 0.91 3.76 -11.36
CA ASN A 171 0.67 2.45 -10.76
C ASN A 171 1.41 1.31 -11.47
N VAL A 172 1.44 1.32 -12.81
CA VAL A 172 2.14 0.30 -13.61
C VAL A 172 3.65 0.31 -13.34
N GLU A 173 4.24 1.49 -13.13
CA GLU A 173 5.67 1.64 -12.83
C GLU A 173 5.99 1.14 -11.43
N ILE A 174 5.15 1.48 -10.45
CA ILE A 174 5.26 0.96 -9.07
C ILE A 174 5.14 -0.57 -9.08
N GLN A 175 4.15 -1.11 -9.78
CA GLN A 175 3.92 -2.56 -9.87
C GLN A 175 5.10 -3.29 -10.52
N ARG A 176 5.68 -2.72 -11.58
CA ARG A 176 6.89 -3.27 -12.23
C ARG A 176 8.10 -3.21 -11.31
N ALA A 177 8.28 -2.13 -10.55
CA ALA A 177 9.36 -2.00 -9.58
C ALA A 177 9.28 -3.07 -8.48
N VAL A 178 8.08 -3.33 -7.94
CA VAL A 178 7.85 -4.39 -6.94
C VAL A 178 8.18 -5.77 -7.51
N ILE A 179 7.67 -6.10 -8.70
CA ILE A 179 7.94 -7.39 -9.36
C ILE A 179 9.44 -7.56 -9.63
N TYR A 180 10.08 -6.52 -10.15
CA TYR A 180 11.50 -6.56 -10.49
C TYR A 180 12.41 -6.78 -9.27
N SER A 181 12.19 -6.02 -8.19
CA SER A 181 13.01 -6.19 -6.98
C SER A 181 12.68 -7.46 -6.21
N SER A 182 11.44 -7.92 -6.22
CA SER A 182 11.09 -9.19 -5.57
C SER A 182 11.72 -10.38 -6.27
N GLU A 183 11.73 -10.41 -7.60
CA GLU A 183 12.41 -11.47 -8.35
C GLU A 183 13.91 -11.50 -8.04
N LYS A 184 14.56 -10.34 -7.94
CA LYS A 184 15.98 -10.24 -7.57
C LYS A 184 16.27 -10.67 -6.13
N ILE A 185 15.44 -10.26 -5.17
CA ILE A 185 15.73 -10.44 -3.73
C ILE A 185 15.21 -11.79 -3.21
N PHE A 186 14.02 -12.21 -3.65
CA PHE A 186 13.35 -13.42 -3.18
C PHE A 186 13.53 -14.61 -4.13
N GLY A 187 14.04 -14.38 -5.35
CA GLY A 187 14.16 -15.40 -6.39
C GLY A 187 12.85 -15.70 -7.13
N PHE A 188 11.76 -14.97 -6.83
CA PHE A 188 10.49 -15.07 -7.54
C PHE A 188 9.71 -13.75 -7.49
N PRO A 189 8.91 -13.44 -8.53
CA PRO A 189 8.14 -12.21 -8.56
C PRO A 189 6.95 -12.25 -7.62
N VAL A 190 6.76 -11.19 -6.83
CA VAL A 190 5.50 -10.92 -6.12
C VAL A 190 4.89 -9.61 -6.60
N ASN A 191 3.57 -9.51 -6.63
CA ASN A 191 2.87 -8.25 -6.89
C ASN A 191 2.37 -7.58 -5.61
N ILE A 192 1.88 -6.33 -5.72
CA ILE A 192 1.43 -5.56 -4.54
C ILE A 192 0.24 -6.23 -3.84
N ASP A 193 -0.67 -6.84 -4.61
CA ASP A 193 -1.83 -7.53 -4.06
C ASP A 193 -1.43 -8.84 -3.34
N ASP A 194 -0.37 -9.52 -3.78
CA ASP A 194 0.23 -10.66 -3.08
C ASP A 194 0.81 -10.23 -1.74
N ILE A 195 1.62 -9.16 -1.72
CA ILE A 195 2.20 -8.63 -0.47
C ILE A 195 1.10 -8.25 0.52
N ARG A 196 0.06 -7.54 0.06
CA ARG A 196 -1.09 -7.16 0.89
C ARG A 196 -1.85 -8.36 1.42
N ARG A 197 -2.01 -9.41 0.60
CA ARG A 197 -2.66 -10.67 0.99
C ARG A 197 -1.84 -11.38 2.06
N LEU A 198 -0.53 -11.50 1.87
CA LEU A 198 0.38 -12.13 2.83
C LEU A 198 0.40 -11.36 4.16
N TYR A 199 0.48 -10.03 4.10
CA TYR A 199 0.39 -9.17 5.29
C TYR A 199 -0.93 -9.39 6.04
N LEU A 200 -2.06 -9.44 5.32
CA LEU A 200 -3.36 -9.65 5.94
C LEU A 200 -3.46 -11.03 6.60
N LYS A 201 -2.93 -12.08 5.95
CA LYS A 201 -2.81 -13.43 6.52
C LYS A 201 -1.97 -13.41 7.81
N HIS A 202 -0.86 -12.68 7.80
CA HIS A 202 0.03 -12.55 8.96
C HIS A 202 -0.65 -11.85 10.13
N ILE A 203 -1.28 -10.68 9.92
CA ILE A 203 -1.98 -9.98 11.00
C ILE A 203 -3.15 -10.79 11.54
N TYR A 204 -3.90 -11.49 10.68
CA TYR A 204 -5.01 -12.34 11.14
C TYR A 204 -4.56 -13.49 12.06
N LYS A 205 -3.33 -14.00 11.89
CA LYS A 205 -2.76 -15.00 12.81
C LYS A 205 -2.43 -14.40 14.19
N LEU A 206 -2.12 -13.10 14.24
CA LEU A 206 -1.75 -12.40 15.48
C LEU A 206 -2.97 -11.82 16.20
N ASP A 207 -4.01 -11.44 15.46
CA ASP A 207 -5.25 -10.87 16.00
C ASP A 207 -6.47 -11.43 15.24
N VAL A 208 -7.20 -12.32 15.93
CA VAL A 208 -8.40 -12.99 15.41
C VAL A 208 -9.56 -12.01 15.22
N ASN A 209 -9.55 -10.85 15.91
CA ASN A 209 -10.56 -9.80 15.84
C ASN A 209 -10.29 -8.75 14.74
N LEU A 210 -9.47 -9.09 13.75
CA LEU A 210 -9.20 -8.25 12.57
C LEU A 210 -10.46 -7.70 11.87
N LEU A 211 -11.59 -8.38 12.03
CA LEU A 211 -12.93 -7.96 11.58
C LEU A 211 -13.36 -6.59 12.13
N GLU A 212 -12.87 -6.19 13.30
CA GLU A 212 -13.16 -4.89 13.93
C GLU A 212 -12.25 -3.77 13.38
N HIS A 213 -11.16 -4.13 12.69
CA HIS A 213 -10.16 -3.22 12.16
C HIS A 213 -10.49 -2.74 10.73
N PHE A 214 -11.68 -2.15 10.54
CA PHE A 214 -12.12 -1.56 9.27
C PHE A 214 -11.07 -0.62 8.65
N GLU A 215 -10.32 0.07 9.53
CA GLU A 215 -9.24 0.99 9.21
C GLU A 215 -8.09 0.32 8.44
N LEU A 216 -7.71 -0.91 8.86
CA LEU A 216 -6.64 -1.68 8.22
C LEU A 216 -7.08 -2.18 6.85
N ILE A 217 -8.30 -2.71 6.73
CA ILE A 217 -8.90 -3.18 5.47
C ILE A 217 -8.90 -2.04 4.44
N TYR A 218 -9.27 -0.83 4.89
CA TYR A 218 -9.29 0.35 4.05
C TYR A 218 -7.88 0.81 3.63
N LEU A 219 -6.90 0.80 4.55
CA LEU A 219 -5.52 1.19 4.27
C LEU A 219 -4.86 0.26 3.26
N LEU A 220 -5.03 -1.05 3.45
CA LEU A 220 -4.58 -2.06 2.50
C LEU A 220 -5.24 -1.81 1.15
N GLY A 221 -6.55 -1.59 1.16
CA GLY A 221 -7.21 -1.04 0.00
C GLY A 221 -8.38 -1.83 -0.51
N TYR A 222 -8.82 -2.81 0.27
CA TYR A 222 -9.96 -3.65 -0.07
C TYR A 222 -11.26 -2.85 0.08
N LYS A 223 -12.21 -3.07 -0.83
CA LYS A 223 -13.57 -2.48 -0.75
C LYS A 223 -14.47 -3.28 0.21
N GLN A 224 -14.15 -4.55 0.43
CA GLN A 224 -14.84 -5.52 1.27
C GLN A 224 -13.80 -6.53 1.81
N MET A 225 -14.10 -7.25 2.89
CA MET A 225 -13.20 -8.24 3.47
C MET A 225 -12.90 -9.39 2.47
N PRO A 226 -11.62 -9.76 2.26
CA PRO A 226 -11.27 -10.89 1.39
C PRO A 226 -11.86 -12.23 1.87
N ILE A 227 -12.34 -13.05 0.94
CA ILE A 227 -13.06 -14.32 1.20
C ILE A 227 -12.23 -15.33 2.01
N MET A 228 -10.90 -15.29 1.90
CA MET A 228 -10.01 -16.13 2.71
C MET A 228 -10.16 -15.92 4.22
N LEU A 229 -10.56 -14.72 4.64
CA LEU A 229 -10.88 -14.41 6.04
C LEU A 229 -12.33 -14.78 6.41
N GLN A 230 -13.22 -14.88 5.42
CA GLN A 230 -14.61 -15.29 5.63
C GLN A 230 -14.72 -16.80 5.90
N LYS A 231 -13.88 -17.63 5.26
CA LYS A 231 -13.85 -19.09 5.48
C LYS A 231 -13.41 -19.47 6.89
N ASN A 232 -12.46 -18.75 7.49
CA ASN A 232 -11.99 -19.03 8.85
C ASN A 232 -13.05 -18.70 9.92
N LYS A 233 -14.00 -17.80 9.62
CA LYS A 233 -15.14 -17.50 10.51
C LYS A 233 -16.03 -18.73 10.76
N LEU A 234 -16.17 -19.62 9.76
CA LEU A 234 -16.94 -20.86 9.88
C LEU A 234 -16.20 -21.97 10.64
N MET A 235 -14.86 -21.95 10.65
CA MET A 235 -14.09 -22.92 11.44
C MET A 235 -14.11 -22.58 12.94
N TYR A 236 -14.00 -21.30 13.30
CA TYR A 236 -14.03 -20.90 14.71
C TYR A 236 -15.45 -20.85 15.30
N SER A 237 -16.51 -20.66 14.50
CA SER A 237 -17.89 -20.79 14.99
C SER A 237 -18.33 -22.23 15.28
N ASN A 238 -17.54 -23.22 14.84
CA ASN A 238 -17.82 -24.64 15.08
C ASN A 238 -16.96 -25.23 16.21
N GLN A 239 -16.14 -24.41 16.88
CA GLN A 239 -15.38 -24.81 18.07
C GLN A 239 -16.07 -24.40 19.38
N ASP A 240 -17.11 -23.57 19.30
CA ASP A 240 -17.91 -23.11 20.45
C ASP A 240 -19.32 -23.74 20.50
N ASN A 241 -19.51 -24.93 19.89
CA ASN A 241 -20.73 -25.74 20.04
C ASN A 241 -20.42 -27.14 20.54
#